data_AF-A0A379FH98-F1
#
_entry.id   AF-A0A379FH98-F1
#
_cell.length_a   1.000
_cell.length_b   1.000
_cell.length_c   1.000
_cell.angle_alpha   90.00
_cell.angle_beta   90.00
_cell.angle_gamma   90.00
#
_symmetry.space_group_name_H-M   'P 1'
#
loop_
_entity.id
_entity.type
_entity.pdbx_description
1 polymer ?
#
loop_
_entity_poly.entity_id
_entity_poly.type
_entity_poly.pdbx_seq_one_letter_code
_entity_poly.pdbx_strand_id
1 'polypeptide(L)'
;MKQALNVIFGLLILCVTTLANAEVRIEITQGVNTARPIGVVPFKWEGTGQMPEDIAGVIAADLRNSGKFNPIDMNRLPQQPVTLLRFNLHSGQH
;
A
#
# COMPACT_ATOMS: atom_id res chain seq x y z
N MET A 1 -42.79 34.47 27.60
CA MET A 1 -41.53 34.87 26.91
C MET A 1 -40.39 33.86 27.11
N LYS A 2 -40.04 33.49 28.35
CA LYS A 2 -38.93 32.56 28.65
C LYS A 2 -39.07 31.16 28.02
N GLN A 3 -40.29 30.60 28.02
CA GLN A 3 -40.55 29.27 27.44
C GLN A 3 -40.33 29.23 25.91
N ALA A 4 -40.81 30.26 25.20
CA ALA A 4 -40.61 30.37 23.76
C ALA A 4 -39.13 30.54 23.42
N LEU A 5 -38.37 31.27 24.24
CA LEU A 5 -36.93 31.45 24.08
C LEU A 5 -36.18 30.10 24.21
N ASN A 6 -36.54 29.27 25.20
CA ASN A 6 -35.93 27.97 25.40
C ASN A 6 -36.24 27.00 24.25
N VAL A 7 -37.46 27.04 23.70
CA VAL A 7 -37.87 26.21 22.55
C VAL A 7 -37.12 26.63 21.29
N ILE A 8 -37.01 27.94 21.04
CA ILE A 8 -36.23 28.48 19.92
C ILE A 8 -34.76 28.08 20.06
N PHE A 9 -34.21 28.20 21.26
CA PHE A 9 -32.82 27.82 21.52
C PHE A 9 -32.56 26.32 21.30
N GLY A 10 -33.47 25.46 21.76
CA GLY A 10 -33.39 24.02 21.50
C GLY A 10 -33.50 23.67 20.01
N LEU A 11 -34.39 24.35 19.28
CA LEU A 11 -34.56 24.16 17.83
C LEU A 11 -33.30 24.60 17.07
N LEU A 12 -32.66 25.69 17.52
CA LEU A 12 -31.43 26.20 16.93
C LEU A 12 -30.28 25.21 17.11
N ILE A 13 -30.15 24.60 18.30
CA ILE A 13 -29.15 23.54 18.55
C ILE A 13 -29.39 22.33 17.66
N LEU A 14 -30.64 21.90 17.49
CA LEU A 14 -30.99 20.76 16.63
C LEU A 14 -30.58 21.00 15.17
N CYS A 15 -30.85 22.18 14.61
CA CYS A 15 -30.47 22.53 13.24
C CYS A 15 -28.95 22.56 13.02
N VAL A 16 -28.14 22.84 14.04
CA VAL A 16 -26.67 22.86 13.90
C VAL A 16 -26.11 21.43 13.81
N THR A 17 -26.78 20.43 14.40
CA THR A 17 -26.30 19.04 14.36
C THR A 17 -26.33 18.41 12.96
N THR A 18 -27.20 18.87 12.06
CA THR A 18 -27.30 18.32 10.68
C THR A 18 -26.17 18.78 9.76
N LEU A 19 -25.38 19.78 10.16
CA LEU A 19 -24.20 20.23 9.41
C LEU A 19 -22.93 19.40 9.71
N ALA A 20 -22.98 18.49 10.68
CA ALA A 20 -21.87 17.61 11.01
C ALA A 20 -21.73 16.50 9.95
N ASN A 21 -21.03 16.81 8.85
CA ASN A 21 -20.66 15.85 7.83
C ASN A 21 -19.40 15.11 8.29
N ALA A 22 -19.55 13.89 8.80
CA ALA A 22 -18.44 12.98 9.02
C ALA A 22 -18.09 12.27 7.70
N GLU A 23 -17.51 13.00 6.74
CA GLU A 23 -16.94 12.37 5.54
C GLU A 23 -15.66 11.64 5.96
N VAL A 24 -15.73 10.31 6.06
CA VAL A 24 -14.57 9.47 6.29
C VAL A 24 -13.78 9.41 4.98
N ARG A 25 -12.87 10.36 4.80
CA ARG A 25 -11.91 10.36 3.68
C ARG A 25 -10.68 9.58 4.11
N ILE A 26 -10.55 8.36 3.61
CA ILE A 26 -9.31 7.59 3.75
C ILE A 26 -8.31 8.16 2.75
N GLU A 27 -7.54 9.15 3.18
CA GLU A 27 -6.37 9.63 2.47
C GLU A 27 -5.16 8.80 2.94
N ILE A 28 -4.55 8.02 2.04
CA ILE A 28 -3.32 7.28 2.33
C ILE A 28 -2.17 8.30 2.32
N THR A 29 -2.07 9.10 3.38
CA THR A 29 -1.02 10.13 3.54
C THR A 29 0.32 9.53 3.95
N GLN A 30 0.31 8.27 4.40
CA GLN A 30 1.47 7.49 4.81
C GLN A 30 1.28 6.08 4.27
N GLY A 31 1.69 5.84 3.02
CA GLY A 31 2.02 4.48 2.61
C GLY A 31 2.94 3.91 3.67
N VAL A 32 2.61 2.74 4.19
CA VAL A 32 3.29 2.10 5.33
C VAL A 32 4.80 2.06 5.06
N ASN A 33 5.53 3.08 5.53
CA ASN A 33 6.99 3.15 5.44
C ASN A 33 7.65 2.20 6.47
N THR A 34 6.84 1.37 7.14
CA THR A 34 7.25 0.25 8.00
C THR A 34 7.12 -1.12 7.31
N ALA A 35 6.62 -1.16 6.07
CA ALA A 35 6.50 -2.41 5.31
C ALA A 35 7.91 -2.94 5.01
N ARG A 36 8.11 -4.24 5.21
CA ARG A 36 9.45 -4.84 5.15
C ARG A 36 9.98 -4.82 3.71
N PRO A 37 11.17 -4.25 3.46
CA PRO A 37 11.79 -4.32 2.14
C PRO A 37 11.99 -5.78 1.72
N ILE A 38 11.71 -6.08 0.46
CA ILE A 38 11.93 -7.41 -0.12
C ILE A 38 12.32 -7.28 -1.60
N GLY A 39 13.33 -8.05 -2.03
CA GLY A 39 13.67 -8.16 -3.44
C GLY A 39 12.90 -9.31 -4.09
N VAL A 40 12.16 -9.01 -5.17
CA VAL A 40 11.54 -10.02 -6.04
C VAL A 40 12.29 -10.01 -7.36
N VAL A 41 13.04 -11.06 -7.64
CA VAL A 41 13.87 -11.14 -8.85
C VAL A 41 13.08 -11.74 -10.03
N PRO A 42 13.36 -11.34 -11.27
CA PRO A 42 12.75 -11.94 -12.46
C PRO A 42 13.01 -13.45 -12.53
N PHE A 43 12.00 -14.20 -12.97
CA PHE A 43 12.12 -15.63 -13.18
C PHE A 43 12.80 -15.90 -14.51
N LYS A 44 13.69 -16.91 -14.54
CA LYS A 44 14.25 -17.39 -15.80
C LYS A 44 13.18 -18.16 -16.57
N TRP A 45 12.90 -17.70 -17.78
CA TRP A 45 12.08 -18.42 -18.75
C TRP A 45 12.96 -19.42 -19.53
N GLU A 46 12.57 -20.70 -19.55
CA GLU A 46 13.29 -21.76 -20.28
C GLU A 46 12.55 -22.25 -21.53
N GLY A 47 11.35 -21.72 -21.81
CA GLY A 47 10.60 -22.03 -23.02
C GLY A 47 11.08 -21.25 -24.24
N THR A 48 10.49 -21.57 -25.39
CA THR A 48 10.77 -20.87 -26.66
C THR A 48 9.92 -19.62 -26.78
N GLY A 49 10.48 -18.56 -27.38
CA GLY A 49 9.77 -17.30 -27.60
C GLY A 49 9.73 -16.42 -26.34
N GLN A 50 8.84 -15.42 -26.35
CA GLN A 50 8.70 -14.51 -25.22
C GLN A 50 7.99 -15.21 -24.05
N MET A 51 8.38 -14.83 -22.83
CA MET A 51 7.72 -15.29 -21.62
C MET A 51 6.24 -14.83 -21.65
N PRO A 52 5.27 -15.74 -21.44
CA PRO A 52 3.85 -15.37 -21.57
C PRO A 52 3.35 -14.38 -20.50
N GLU A 53 3.99 -14.34 -19.32
CA GLU A 53 3.51 -13.60 -18.15
C GLU A 53 4.68 -13.13 -17.28
N ASP A 54 4.55 -11.95 -16.64
CA ASP A 54 5.55 -11.47 -15.66
C ASP A 54 5.21 -11.97 -14.24
N ILE A 55 5.65 -13.20 -13.96
CA ILE A 55 5.42 -13.85 -12.65
C ILE A 55 6.07 -13.05 -11.51
N ALA A 56 7.23 -12.43 -11.74
CA ALA A 56 7.89 -11.62 -10.72
C ALA A 56 7.07 -10.36 -10.39
N GLY A 57 6.52 -9.70 -11.42
CA GLY A 57 5.60 -8.58 -11.28
C GLY A 57 4.34 -8.93 -10.49
N VAL A 58 3.72 -10.10 -10.77
CA VAL A 58 2.56 -10.59 -10.03
C VAL A 58 2.88 -10.79 -8.54
N ILE A 59 3.99 -11.49 -8.23
CA ILE A 59 4.42 -11.72 -6.84
C ILE A 59 4.70 -10.40 -6.12
N ALA A 60 5.39 -9.46 -6.78
CA ALA A 60 5.66 -8.14 -6.21
C ALA A 60 4.35 -7.37 -5.93
N ALA A 61 3.39 -7.40 -6.86
CA ALA A 61 2.10 -6.75 -6.68
C ALA A 61 1.34 -7.33 -5.47
N ASP A 62 1.29 -8.66 -5.33
CA ASP A 62 0.63 -9.33 -4.21
C ASP A 62 1.28 -8.99 -2.86
N LEU A 63 2.61 -9.01 -2.80
CA LEU A 63 3.36 -8.65 -1.60
C LEU A 63 3.10 -7.20 -1.19
N ARG A 64 3.07 -6.27 -2.14
CA ARG A 64 2.71 -4.88 -1.90
C ARG A 64 1.27 -4.73 -1.43
N ASN A 65 0.32 -5.40 -2.09
CA ASN A 65 -1.10 -5.37 -1.76
C ASN A 65 -1.41 -5.94 -0.38
N SER A 66 -0.56 -6.84 0.14
CA SER A 66 -0.67 -7.34 1.52
C SER A 66 -0.43 -6.27 2.58
N GLY A 67 0.19 -5.13 2.23
CA GLY A 67 0.60 -4.08 3.16
C GLY A 67 1.76 -4.44 4.09
N LYS A 68 2.27 -5.67 4.03
CA LYS A 68 3.36 -6.17 4.89
C LYS A 68 4.75 -5.93 4.30
N PHE A 69 4.84 -5.79 2.98
CA PHE A 69 6.09 -5.74 2.24
C PHE A 69 6.16 -4.54 1.31
N ASN A 70 7.37 -4.07 1.06
CA ASN A 70 7.70 -3.04 0.09
C ASN A 70 8.69 -3.62 -0.93
N PRO A 71 8.20 -4.17 -2.06
CA PRO A 71 9.07 -4.69 -3.10
C PRO A 71 10.02 -3.63 -3.63
N ILE A 72 11.31 -3.96 -3.71
CA ILE A 72 12.33 -3.07 -4.26
C ILE A 72 12.19 -3.05 -5.79
N ASP A 73 12.27 -1.86 -6.39
CA ASP A 73 12.28 -1.70 -7.85
C ASP A 73 13.36 -2.57 -8.50
N MET A 74 13.01 -3.19 -9.63
CA MET A 74 13.91 -4.10 -10.35
C MET A 74 15.26 -3.46 -10.71
N ASN A 75 15.25 -2.16 -11.05
CA ASN A 75 16.45 -1.38 -11.38
C ASN A 75 17.36 -1.08 -10.17
N ARG A 76 16.86 -1.30 -8.95
CA ARG A 76 17.58 -1.11 -7.70
C ARG A 76 18.01 -2.42 -7.05
N LEU A 77 17.67 -3.56 -7.65
CA LEU A 77 18.13 -4.85 -7.17
C LEU A 77 19.66 -4.97 -7.36
N PRO A 78 20.42 -5.36 -6.31
CA PRO A 78 21.88 -5.49 -6.41
C PRO A 78 22.32 -6.66 -7.31
N GLN A 79 21.45 -7.65 -7.48
CA GLN A 79 21.66 -8.83 -8.31
C GLN A 79 20.32 -9.42 -8.75
N GLN A 80 20.32 -10.13 -9.87
CA GLN A 80 19.17 -10.87 -10.40
C GLN A 80 19.54 -12.34 -10.63
N PRO A 81 19.83 -13.12 -9.56
CA PRO A 81 20.23 -14.50 -9.71
C PRO A 81 19.05 -15.37 -10.11
N VAL A 82 19.28 -16.22 -11.10
CA VAL A 82 18.30 -17.21 -11.60
C VAL A 82 18.30 -18.51 -10.79
N THR A 83 19.19 -18.65 -9.81
CA THR A 83 19.35 -19.85 -8.97
C THR A 83 19.93 -19.45 -7.62
N LEU A 84 19.50 -20.12 -6.55
CA LEU A 84 19.94 -19.83 -5.18
C LEU A 84 21.47 -19.92 -5.00
N LEU A 85 22.13 -20.86 -5.68
CA LEU A 85 23.60 -20.98 -5.63
C LEU A 85 24.34 -19.74 -6.16
N ARG A 86 23.68 -18.91 -6.98
CA ARG A 86 24.25 -17.67 -7.53
C ARG A 86 23.88 -16.44 -6.70
N PHE A 87 23.12 -16.60 -5.61
CA PHE A 87 22.73 -15.50 -4.75
C PHE A 87 23.87 -15.14 -3.79
N ASN A 88 24.42 -13.94 -3.92
CA ASN A 88 25.41 -13.42 -2.99
C ASN A 88 24.73 -12.74 -1.77
N LEU A 89 24.78 -13.39 -0.61
CA LEU A 89 24.18 -12.90 0.64
C LEU A 89 24.72 -11.54 1.12
N HIS A 90 25.96 -11.19 0.77
CA HIS A 90 26.56 -9.91 1.20
C HIS A 90 26.00 -8.71 0.43
N SER A 91 25.40 -8.93 -0.74
CA SER A 91 24.89 -7.84 -1.58
C SER A 91 23.53 -7.26 -1.12
N GLY A 92 22.80 -7.95 -0.25
CA GLY A 92 21.47 -7.54 0.22
C GLY A 92 21.43 -6.89 1.60
N GLN A 93 22.60 -6.58 2.19
CA GLN A 93 22.74 -6.01 3.53
C GLN A 93 22.99 -4.49 3.54
N HIS A 94 22.96 -3.85 2.36
CA HIS A 94 23.12 -2.41 2.16
C HIS A 94 21.80 -1.81 1.69
#